data_AF-A0A7J9AKV4-F1
#
_entry.id   AF-A0A7J9AKV4-F1
#
_cell.length_a   1.000
_cell.length_b   1.000
_cell.length_c   1.000
_cell.angle_alpha   90.00
_cell.angle_beta   90.00
_cell.angle_gamma   90.00
#
_symmetry.space_group_name_H-M   'P 1'
#
loop_
_entity.id
_entity.type
_entity.pdbx_description
1 polymer ?
#
loop_
_entity_poly.entity_id
_entity_poly.type
_entity_poly.pdbx_seq_one_letter_code
_entity_poly.pdbx_strand_id
1 'polypeptide(L)'
;MYKVGLSVFWCILQSPATEAQQHRFGIPSCPNTTTFTINSTYQANRDTLLSSLSSNVTRGVFFYNTTAGKSPDVVYGLFLCRGDISTSACQVCVTYAATYISRRCPLDKTAVVWYEECFLRYSNRNIFSVVTETPTIYFLSGRSSVVTISEEDRFEQFVLKVINETIAMAESRPAGVSKYVTRVENISSFQTLYIRVDCTPDLLGADCGRCLRRARAYIPAGR
;
A
#
# COMPACT_ATOMS: atom_id res chain seq x y z
N MET A 1 -22.42 -14.61 11.75
CA MET A 1 -20.99 -14.96 11.55
C MET A 1 -20.16 -13.71 11.79
N TYR A 2 -19.40 -13.67 12.88
CA TYR A 2 -18.64 -12.50 13.29
C TYR A 2 -17.18 -12.63 12.84
N LYS A 3 -16.83 -11.99 11.72
CA LYS A 3 -15.43 -11.87 11.29
C LYS A 3 -14.76 -10.78 12.13
N VAL A 4 -14.00 -11.16 13.15
CA VAL A 4 -13.05 -10.24 13.80
C VAL A 4 -11.75 -10.31 13.00
N GLY A 5 -11.63 -9.46 11.99
CA GLY A 5 -10.40 -9.31 11.22
C GLY A 5 -9.55 -8.21 11.86
N LEU A 6 -8.47 -8.58 12.56
CA LEU A 6 -7.38 -7.64 12.83
C LEU A 6 -6.50 -7.58 11.58
N SER A 7 -6.73 -6.57 10.74
CA SER A 7 -5.99 -6.34 9.51
C SER A 7 -4.77 -5.46 9.78
N VAL A 8 -3.59 -5.95 9.43
CA VAL A 8 -2.36 -5.16 9.40
C VAL A 8 -2.21 -4.51 8.02
N PHE A 9 -2.00 -3.20 8.04
CA PHE A 9 -1.93 -2.19 6.97
C PHE A 9 -1.44 -2.66 5.58
N TRP A 10 -2.01 -2.31 4.41
CA TRP A 10 -3.05 -1.33 4.02
C TRP A 10 -4.50 -1.73 4.33
N CYS A 11 -5.37 -0.74 4.46
CA CYS A 11 -6.75 -0.90 4.92
C CYS A 11 -7.80 -0.99 3.80
N ILE A 12 -8.50 -2.13 3.68
CA ILE A 12 -9.97 -2.33 3.56
C ILE A 12 -10.29 -3.77 4.01
N LEU A 13 -11.33 -3.93 4.85
CA LEU A 13 -12.05 -5.20 5.04
C LEU A 13 -13.08 -5.35 3.92
N GLN A 14 -13.11 -6.49 3.23
CA GLN A 14 -14.33 -6.97 2.61
C GLN A 14 -14.68 -8.40 3.03
N SER A 15 -15.97 -8.58 3.35
CA SER A 15 -16.68 -9.86 3.26
C SER A 15 -16.86 -10.26 1.79
N PRO A 16 -17.02 -11.55 1.47
CA PRO A 16 -17.32 -11.96 0.10
C PRO A 16 -18.71 -11.45 -0.26
N ALA A 17 -18.76 -10.37 -1.03
CA ALA A 17 -19.96 -9.94 -1.73
C ALA A 17 -19.63 -9.93 -3.22
N THR A 18 -20.56 -10.51 -3.97
CA THR A 18 -20.59 -10.75 -5.41
C THR A 18 -20.07 -9.59 -6.28
N GLU A 19 -19.42 -9.97 -7.38
CA GLU A 19 -18.93 -9.10 -8.46
C GLU A 19 -19.97 -8.05 -8.88
N ALA A 20 -19.77 -6.80 -8.44
CA ALA A 20 -19.87 -5.57 -9.23
C ALA A 20 -19.67 -4.36 -8.31
N GLN A 21 -18.79 -3.43 -8.70
CA GLN A 21 -18.79 -2.02 -8.27
C GLN A 21 -17.98 -1.62 -7.01
N GLN A 22 -16.71 -2.04 -6.89
CA GLN A 22 -15.78 -1.55 -5.87
C GLN A 22 -14.54 -0.89 -6.48
N HIS A 23 -14.62 0.41 -6.79
CA HIS A 23 -13.47 1.24 -7.24
C HIS A 23 -13.49 2.65 -6.61
N ARG A 24 -14.17 2.85 -5.46
CA ARG A 24 -14.77 4.18 -5.18
C ARG A 24 -14.10 5.11 -4.17
N PHE A 25 -12.91 4.86 -3.63
CA PHE A 25 -12.20 5.93 -2.91
C PHE A 25 -10.68 5.74 -2.88
N GLY A 26 -9.98 6.39 -3.83
CA GLY A 26 -8.53 6.58 -3.71
C GLY A 26 -8.24 7.62 -2.63
N ILE A 27 -7.29 7.33 -1.74
CA ILE A 27 -6.84 8.27 -0.70
C ILE A 27 -5.57 8.96 -1.22
N PRO A 28 -5.62 10.26 -1.59
CA PRO A 28 -4.44 10.97 -2.02
C PRO A 28 -3.68 11.55 -0.82
N SER A 29 -2.36 11.67 -0.95
CA SER A 29 -1.53 12.53 -0.12
C SER A 29 -0.72 13.46 -1.02
N CYS A 30 -0.97 14.75 -0.84
CA CYS A 30 -0.32 15.86 -1.54
C CYS A 30 0.35 16.73 -0.46
N PRO A 31 1.62 16.45 -0.07
CA PRO A 31 2.23 17.12 1.08
C PRO A 31 2.43 18.62 0.92
N ASN A 32 2.33 19.16 -0.30
CA ASN A 32 2.56 20.57 -0.65
C ASN A 32 3.91 21.13 -0.18
N THR A 33 4.90 20.26 0.01
CA THR A 33 6.26 20.63 0.46
C THR A 33 7.12 21.18 -0.67
N THR A 34 6.85 20.72 -1.89
CA THR A 34 7.52 21.16 -3.12
C THR A 34 6.50 21.19 -4.24
N THR A 35 6.39 22.33 -4.94
CA THR A 35 5.43 22.53 -6.03
C THR A 35 6.13 22.89 -7.34
N PHE A 36 5.42 22.74 -8.44
CA PHE A 36 5.84 23.18 -9.77
C PHE A 36 4.82 24.17 -10.35
N THR A 37 5.22 24.94 -11.37
CA THR A 37 4.34 25.91 -12.04
C THR A 37 3.56 25.26 -13.18
N ILE A 38 2.33 25.75 -13.41
CA ILE A 38 1.49 25.29 -14.52
C ILE A 38 2.24 25.51 -15.85
N ASN A 39 2.14 24.54 -16.76
CA ASN A 39 2.82 24.46 -18.05
C ASN A 39 4.36 24.40 -17.96
N SER A 40 4.91 23.94 -16.83
CA SER A 40 6.35 23.72 -16.69
C SER A 40 6.82 22.40 -17.32
N THR A 41 8.12 22.30 -17.57
CA THR A 41 8.80 21.06 -17.95
C THR A 41 8.52 19.93 -16.95
N TYR A 42 8.53 20.23 -15.65
CA TYR A 42 8.19 19.25 -14.62
C TYR A 42 6.78 18.68 -14.79
N GLN A 43 5.80 19.52 -15.11
CA GLN A 43 4.43 19.08 -15.37
C GLN A 43 4.38 18.08 -16.53
N ALA A 44 5.01 18.42 -17.65
CA ALA A 44 5.08 17.55 -18.83
C ALA A 44 5.77 16.21 -18.52
N ASN A 45 6.86 16.23 -17.74
CA ASN A 45 7.56 15.02 -17.32
C ASN A 45 6.72 14.17 -16.37
N ARG A 46 5.99 14.77 -15.42
CA ARG A 46 5.04 14.07 -14.54
C ARG A 46 3.93 13.41 -15.35
N ASP A 47 3.36 14.09 -16.33
CA ASP A 47 2.26 13.55 -17.14
C ASP A 47 2.75 12.39 -18.05
N THR A 48 3.97 12.51 -18.57
CA THR A 48 4.67 11.44 -19.29
C THR A 48 4.92 10.23 -18.38
N LEU A 49 5.39 10.46 -17.15
CA LEU A 49 5.62 9.42 -16.15
C LEU A 49 4.33 8.65 -15.84
N LEU A 50 3.24 9.36 -15.54
CA LEU A 50 1.94 8.76 -15.21
C LEU A 50 1.37 7.93 -16.38
N SER A 51 1.58 8.40 -17.61
CA SER A 51 1.23 7.65 -18.83
C SER A 51 2.09 6.40 -19.02
N SER A 52 3.39 6.48 -18.69
CA SER A 52 4.31 5.33 -18.72
C SER A 52 3.92 4.26 -17.70
N LEU A 53 3.56 4.65 -16.48
CA LEU A 53 3.10 3.70 -15.44
C LEU A 53 1.80 3.00 -15.88
N SER A 54 0.83 3.77 -16.40
CA SER A 54 -0.47 3.25 -16.86
C SER A 54 -0.35 2.36 -18.10
N SER A 55 0.63 2.59 -18.98
CA SER A 55 0.86 1.73 -20.13
C SER A 55 1.63 0.46 -19.75
N ASN A 56 2.59 0.53 -18.83
CA ASN A 56 3.40 -0.65 -18.46
C ASN A 56 2.65 -1.69 -17.63
N VAL A 57 1.64 -1.32 -16.85
CA VAL A 57 0.80 -2.29 -16.13
C VAL A 57 0.10 -3.29 -17.07
N THR A 58 -0.12 -2.91 -18.34
CA THR A 58 -0.71 -3.80 -19.36
C THR A 58 0.16 -5.04 -19.66
N ARG A 59 1.44 -5.01 -19.29
CA ARG A 59 2.38 -6.14 -19.43
C ARG A 59 2.18 -7.23 -18.37
N GLY A 60 1.18 -7.09 -17.49
CA GLY A 60 0.87 -8.07 -16.45
C GLY A 60 1.82 -8.04 -15.25
N VAL A 61 2.53 -6.93 -15.05
CA VAL A 61 3.43 -6.72 -13.91
C VAL A 61 2.69 -6.11 -12.72
N PHE A 62 3.03 -6.55 -11.51
CA PHE A 62 2.43 -6.06 -10.26
C PHE A 62 3.24 -4.95 -9.60
N PHE A 63 4.48 -4.75 -10.04
CA PHE A 63 5.35 -3.67 -9.60
C PHE A 63 6.09 -3.14 -10.82
N TYR A 64 6.17 -1.82 -10.91
CA TYR A 64 6.97 -1.16 -11.94
C TYR A 64 7.40 0.21 -11.44
N ASN A 65 8.63 0.57 -11.75
CA ASN A 65 9.19 1.89 -11.50
C ASN A 65 9.81 2.46 -12.78
N THR A 66 9.77 3.77 -12.93
CA THR A 66 10.30 4.45 -14.11
C THR A 66 10.55 5.92 -13.83
N THR A 67 11.30 6.57 -14.72
CA THR A 67 11.66 7.99 -14.62
C THR A 67 11.28 8.72 -15.90
N ALA A 68 10.92 9.99 -15.77
CA ALA A 68 10.71 10.88 -16.90
C ALA A 68 11.50 12.17 -16.73
N GLY A 69 12.03 12.69 -17.85
CA GLY A 69 12.80 13.93 -17.85
C GLY A 69 14.25 13.79 -17.38
N LYS A 70 14.90 14.94 -17.17
CA LYS A 70 16.27 15.07 -16.68
C LYS A 70 16.33 16.21 -15.66
N SER A 71 17.40 16.25 -14.85
CA SER A 71 17.65 17.36 -13.92
C SER A 71 17.59 18.71 -14.64
N PRO A 72 16.91 19.74 -14.09
CA PRO A 72 16.31 19.80 -12.74
C PRO A 72 14.85 19.31 -12.64
N ASP A 73 14.26 18.85 -13.74
CA ASP A 73 12.82 18.51 -13.86
C ASP A 73 12.55 16.99 -13.93
N VAL A 74 13.47 16.17 -13.43
CA VAL A 74 13.30 14.71 -13.39
C VAL A 74 12.18 14.32 -12.42
N VAL A 75 11.39 13.32 -12.81
CA VAL A 75 10.33 12.75 -11.99
C VAL A 75 10.54 11.24 -11.88
N TYR A 76 10.53 10.74 -10.65
CA TYR A 76 10.60 9.31 -10.32
C TYR A 76 9.21 8.83 -9.96
N GLY A 77 8.80 7.66 -10.44
CA GLY A 77 7.50 7.09 -10.10
C GLY A 77 7.50 5.58 -10.05
N LEU A 78 6.57 5.05 -9.26
CA LEU A 78 6.33 3.62 -9.14
C LEU A 78 4.88 3.32 -8.83
N PHE A 79 4.46 2.10 -9.12
CA PHE A 79 3.24 1.52 -8.58
C PHE A 79 3.52 0.14 -7.98
N LEU A 80 2.65 -0.28 -7.05
CA LEU A 80 2.56 -1.66 -6.59
C LEU A 80 1.09 -2.05 -6.52
N CYS A 81 0.75 -3.17 -7.12
CA CYS A 81 -0.54 -3.82 -6.99
C CYS A 81 -0.49 -4.86 -5.88
N ARG A 82 -1.64 -5.09 -5.23
CA ARG A 82 -1.83 -6.15 -4.26
C ARG A 82 -1.52 -7.52 -4.90
N GLY A 83 -0.80 -8.39 -4.22
CA GLY A 83 -0.26 -9.60 -4.85
C GLY A 83 -1.25 -10.73 -5.16
N ASP A 84 -2.52 -10.61 -4.75
CA ASP A 84 -3.57 -11.64 -4.91
C ASP A 84 -4.72 -11.23 -5.84
N ILE A 85 -4.62 -10.10 -6.54
CA ILE A 85 -5.63 -9.65 -7.51
C ILE A 85 -5.29 -10.13 -8.93
N SER A 86 -6.28 -10.08 -9.83
CA SER A 86 -6.04 -10.35 -11.24
C SER A 86 -5.19 -9.24 -11.88
N THR A 87 -4.49 -9.59 -12.96
CA THR A 87 -3.78 -8.61 -13.79
C THR A 87 -4.71 -7.50 -14.29
N SER A 88 -5.96 -7.83 -14.64
CA SER A 88 -6.97 -6.87 -15.05
C SER A 88 -7.34 -5.88 -13.92
N ALA A 89 -7.54 -6.36 -12.69
CA ALA A 89 -7.82 -5.50 -11.54
C ALA A 89 -6.65 -4.55 -11.25
N CYS A 90 -5.41 -5.06 -11.33
CA CYS A 90 -4.21 -4.25 -11.21
C CYS A 90 -4.14 -3.15 -12.29
N GLN A 91 -4.37 -3.51 -13.56
CA GLN A 91 -4.39 -2.56 -14.69
C GLN A 91 -5.41 -1.45 -14.49
N VAL A 92 -6.63 -1.82 -14.09
CA VAL A 92 -7.71 -0.87 -13.83
C VAL A 92 -7.31 0.07 -12.69
N CYS A 93 -6.85 -0.48 -11.57
CA CYS A 93 -6.43 0.32 -10.41
C CYS A 93 -5.32 1.34 -10.76
N VAL A 94 -4.24 0.90 -11.42
CA VAL A 94 -3.11 1.77 -11.75
C VAL A 94 -3.53 2.88 -12.73
N THR A 95 -4.37 2.56 -13.72
CA THR A 95 -4.89 3.54 -14.68
C THR A 95 -5.75 4.60 -13.99
N TYR A 96 -6.64 4.18 -13.08
CA TYR A 96 -7.43 5.10 -12.27
C TYR A 96 -6.53 5.93 -11.34
N ALA A 97 -5.56 5.31 -10.67
CA ALA A 97 -4.65 5.98 -9.76
C ALA A 97 -3.85 7.09 -10.47
N ALA A 98 -3.32 6.82 -11.67
CA ALA A 98 -2.58 7.80 -12.46
C ALA A 98 -3.44 9.02 -12.86
N THR A 99 -4.69 8.77 -13.22
CA THR A 99 -5.65 9.85 -13.56
C THR A 99 -6.11 10.61 -12.32
N TYR A 100 -6.32 9.91 -11.21
CA TYR A 100 -6.85 10.50 -9.98
C TYR A 100 -5.80 11.37 -9.28
N ILE A 101 -4.56 10.89 -9.18
CA ILE A 101 -3.49 11.60 -8.48
C ILE A 101 -3.13 12.93 -9.15
N SER A 102 -3.17 13.01 -10.49
CA SER A 102 -2.91 14.25 -11.22
C SER A 102 -4.02 15.29 -11.02
N ARG A 103 -5.27 14.84 -10.85
CA ARG A 103 -6.41 15.71 -10.54
C ARG A 103 -6.42 16.17 -9.07
N ARG A 104 -5.99 15.32 -8.14
CA ARG A 104 -6.02 15.63 -6.70
C ARG A 104 -4.78 16.33 -6.16
N CYS A 105 -3.63 16.09 -6.76
CA CYS A 105 -2.38 16.80 -6.46
C CYS A 105 -1.94 17.58 -7.72
N PRO A 106 -2.62 18.69 -8.07
CA PRO A 106 -2.43 19.35 -9.36
C PRO A 106 -1.07 20.03 -9.50
N LEU A 107 -0.43 20.43 -8.39
CA LEU A 107 0.79 21.25 -8.37
C LEU A 107 1.95 20.66 -7.57
N ASP A 108 1.73 19.57 -6.83
CA ASP A 108 2.76 18.95 -6.01
C ASP A 108 3.81 18.23 -6.86
N LYS A 109 5.09 18.42 -6.51
CA LYS A 109 6.20 17.63 -7.08
C LYS A 109 6.29 16.23 -6.47
N THR A 110 5.60 15.96 -5.36
CA THR A 110 5.53 14.62 -4.79
C THR A 110 4.11 14.31 -4.36
N ALA A 111 3.65 13.12 -4.70
CA ALA A 111 2.35 12.65 -4.26
C ALA A 111 2.32 11.13 -4.23
N VAL A 112 1.36 10.60 -3.48
CA VAL A 112 1.00 9.20 -3.48
C VAL A 112 -0.51 9.07 -3.39
N VAL A 113 -1.07 8.06 -4.06
CA VAL A 113 -2.48 7.68 -3.92
C VAL A 113 -2.56 6.19 -3.59
N TRP A 114 -3.48 5.87 -2.69
CA TRP A 114 -3.73 4.51 -2.25
C TRP A 114 -5.15 4.06 -2.57
N TYR A 115 -5.22 2.87 -3.14
CA TYR A 115 -6.42 2.07 -3.31
C TYR A 115 -6.23 0.75 -2.59
N GLU A 116 -7.29 -0.04 -2.48
CA GLU A 116 -7.20 -1.37 -1.88
C GLU A 116 -6.45 -2.36 -2.78
N GLU A 117 -6.51 -2.13 -4.10
CA GLU A 117 -5.92 -2.98 -5.12
C GLU A 117 -4.50 -2.55 -5.49
N CYS A 118 -4.13 -1.28 -5.32
CA CYS A 118 -2.81 -0.77 -5.68
C CYS A 118 -2.48 0.58 -5.02
N PHE A 119 -1.22 0.97 -5.10
CA PHE A 119 -0.81 2.35 -4.88
C PHE A 119 0.07 2.86 -6.01
N LEU A 120 0.08 4.18 -6.20
CA LEU A 120 0.95 4.86 -7.14
C LEU A 120 1.58 6.07 -6.47
N ARG A 121 2.90 6.23 -6.64
CA ARG A 121 3.68 7.32 -6.05
C ARG A 121 4.58 7.98 -7.09
N TYR A 122 4.73 9.29 -7.01
CA TYR A 122 5.77 10.04 -7.73
C TYR A 122 6.50 11.06 -6.84
N SER A 123 7.71 11.43 -7.23
CA SER A 123 8.54 12.41 -6.53
C SER A 123 9.57 13.06 -7.47
N ASN A 124 10.00 14.27 -7.12
CA ASN A 124 11.16 14.94 -7.71
C ASN A 124 12.50 14.47 -7.13
N ARG A 125 12.48 13.53 -6.19
CA ARG A 125 13.67 12.86 -5.63
C ARG A 125 13.61 11.37 -5.94
N ASN A 126 14.76 10.72 -5.99
CA ASN A 126 14.79 9.27 -6.18
C ASN A 126 14.11 8.57 -4.99
N ILE A 127 13.16 7.69 -5.30
CA ILE A 127 12.36 6.92 -4.33
C ILE A 127 12.55 5.40 -4.49
N PHE A 128 13.42 4.96 -5.39
CA PHE A 128 13.64 3.53 -5.67
C PHE A 128 14.63 2.93 -4.67
N SER A 129 14.30 1.75 -4.15
CA SER A 129 15.10 1.06 -3.13
C SER A 129 15.39 1.93 -1.90
N VAL A 130 14.55 2.94 -1.62
CA VAL A 130 14.67 3.84 -0.47
C VAL A 130 13.52 3.58 0.48
N VAL A 131 13.82 3.23 1.73
CA VAL A 131 12.82 3.14 2.79
C VAL A 131 12.27 4.53 3.07
N THR A 132 10.97 4.70 2.86
CA THR A 132 10.25 5.91 3.27
C THR A 132 9.05 5.52 4.11
N GLU A 133 8.88 6.18 5.25
CA GLU A 133 7.76 5.92 6.17
C GLU A 133 6.63 6.93 6.03
N THR A 134 6.92 8.09 5.45
CA THR A 134 5.96 9.18 5.27
C THR A 134 5.65 9.43 3.79
N PRO A 135 4.41 9.75 3.44
CA PRO A 135 3.23 9.81 4.31
C PRO A 135 2.75 8.41 4.76
N THR A 136 2.26 8.31 6.00
CA THR A 136 1.64 7.11 6.56
C THR A 136 0.12 7.29 6.60
N ILE A 137 -0.64 6.25 6.24
CA ILE A 137 -2.09 6.21 6.46
C ILE A 137 -2.43 5.00 7.31
N TYR A 138 -3.34 5.18 8.25
CA TYR A 138 -3.88 4.11 9.08
C TYR A 138 -5.39 4.24 9.16
N PHE A 139 -6.09 3.11 9.11
CA PHE A 139 -7.53 3.04 9.35
C PHE A 139 -7.78 2.00 10.42
N LEU A 140 -8.61 2.36 11.39
CA LEU A 140 -9.07 1.47 12.44
C LEU A 140 -10.55 1.21 12.20
N SER A 141 -10.93 -0.06 12.04
CA SER A 141 -12.32 -0.48 12.02
C SER A 141 -12.68 -1.05 13.38
N GLY A 142 -13.53 -0.35 14.14
CA GLY A 142 -13.99 -0.80 15.45
C GLY A 142 -15.34 -1.52 15.38
N ARG A 143 -15.42 -2.70 15.98
CA ARG A 143 -16.63 -3.17 16.67
C ARG A 143 -16.21 -3.57 18.07
N SER A 144 -16.53 -2.72 19.03
CA SER A 144 -16.32 -3.01 20.45
C SER A 144 -17.23 -4.17 20.84
N SER A 145 -16.64 -5.28 21.27
CA SER A 145 -17.32 -6.36 21.96
C SER A 145 -16.83 -6.32 23.40
N VAL A 146 -17.71 -6.51 24.38
CA VAL A 146 -17.29 -6.62 25.79
C VAL A 146 -16.49 -7.91 25.93
N VAL A 147 -15.15 -7.81 25.93
CA VAL A 147 -14.21 -8.91 26.20
C VAL A 147 -13.63 -8.67 27.58
N THR A 148 -13.35 -9.73 28.33
CA THR A 148 -12.68 -9.58 29.63
C THR A 148 -11.21 -9.19 29.43
N ILE A 149 -10.66 -8.37 30.33
CA ILE A 149 -9.29 -7.80 30.21
C ILE A 149 -8.22 -8.88 29.98
N SER A 150 -8.34 -10.06 30.59
CA SER A 150 -7.37 -11.15 30.44
C SER A 150 -7.47 -11.88 29.09
N GLU A 151 -8.65 -11.92 28.47
CA GLU A 151 -8.85 -12.49 27.14
C GLU A 151 -8.36 -11.53 26.05
N GLU A 152 -8.47 -10.22 26.30
CA GLU A 152 -7.95 -9.14 25.46
C GLU A 152 -6.40 -9.21 25.35
N ASP A 153 -5.70 -9.29 26.48
CA ASP A 153 -4.22 -9.40 26.50
C ASP A 153 -3.71 -10.63 25.73
N ARG A 154 -4.33 -11.79 25.93
CA ARG A 154 -3.93 -13.04 25.25
C ARG A 154 -4.20 -12.95 23.75
N PHE A 155 -5.32 -12.36 23.38
CA PHE A 155 -5.68 -12.16 21.97
C PHE A 155 -4.69 -11.22 21.28
N GLU A 156 -4.32 -10.12 21.92
CA GLU A 156 -3.33 -9.19 21.39
C GLU A 156 -1.96 -9.84 21.20
N GLN A 157 -1.48 -10.56 22.20
CA GLN A 157 -0.20 -11.28 22.10
C GLN A 157 -0.23 -12.29 20.95
N PHE A 158 -1.34 -12.99 20.76
CA PHE A 158 -1.52 -13.90 19.63
C PHE A 158 -1.46 -13.14 18.30
N VAL A 159 -2.20 -12.05 18.15
CA VAL A 159 -2.21 -11.27 16.91
C VAL A 159 -0.82 -10.71 16.62
N LEU A 160 -0.16 -10.07 17.59
CA LEU A 160 1.19 -9.53 17.44
C LEU A 160 2.21 -10.61 17.06
N LYS A 161 2.10 -11.81 17.64
CA LYS A 161 2.92 -12.97 17.26
C LYS A 161 2.72 -13.31 15.78
N VAL A 162 1.48 -13.53 15.35
CA VAL A 162 1.18 -13.91 13.95
C VAL A 162 1.65 -12.82 12.98
N ILE A 163 1.48 -11.55 13.33
CA ILE A 163 1.98 -10.42 12.53
C ILE A 163 3.50 -10.47 12.39
N ASN A 164 4.24 -10.63 13.49
CA ASN A 164 5.70 -10.67 13.45
C ASN A 164 6.23 -11.84 12.62
N GLU A 165 5.59 -13.01 12.72
CA GLU A 165 5.92 -14.17 11.90
C GLU A 165 5.63 -13.89 10.40
N THR A 166 4.50 -13.25 10.08
CA THR A 166 4.17 -12.84 8.71
C THR A 166 5.14 -11.78 8.17
N ILE A 167 5.59 -10.83 9.00
CA ILE A 167 6.65 -9.88 8.63
C ILE A 167 7.95 -10.61 8.31
N ALA A 168 8.35 -11.59 9.13
CA ALA A 168 9.57 -12.37 8.90
C ALA A 168 9.50 -13.15 7.57
N MET A 169 8.33 -13.64 7.17
CA MET A 169 8.12 -14.27 5.86
C MET A 169 8.28 -13.30 4.69
N ALA A 170 7.90 -12.03 4.84
CA ALA A 170 8.10 -11.02 3.79
C ALA A 170 9.56 -10.56 3.72
N GLU A 171 10.20 -10.39 4.89
CA GLU A 171 11.61 -10.01 5.04
C GLU A 171 12.57 -11.06 4.48
N SER A 172 12.25 -12.35 4.58
CA SER A 172 13.09 -13.42 4.03
C SER A 172 13.09 -13.50 2.50
N ARG A 173 12.17 -12.81 1.83
CA ARG A 173 12.12 -12.81 0.36
C ARG A 173 13.25 -11.95 -0.21
N PRO A 174 13.94 -12.40 -1.28
CA PRO A 174 15.03 -11.63 -1.91
C PRO A 174 14.52 -10.39 -2.66
N ALA A 175 15.42 -9.46 -2.98
CA ALA A 175 15.09 -8.29 -3.80
C ALA A 175 14.63 -8.71 -5.20
N GLY A 176 13.72 -7.93 -5.79
CA GLY A 176 13.09 -8.24 -7.08
C GLY A 176 11.94 -9.25 -7.01
N VAL A 177 11.73 -9.90 -5.86
CA VAL A 177 10.59 -10.80 -5.64
C VAL A 177 9.50 -10.07 -4.87
N SER A 178 8.24 -10.35 -5.22
CA SER A 178 7.06 -9.86 -4.51
C SER A 178 7.19 -10.07 -3.00
N LYS A 179 6.93 -9.04 -2.21
CA LYS A 179 6.95 -9.09 -0.74
C LYS A 179 5.57 -9.35 -0.13
N TYR A 180 4.57 -9.58 -0.99
CA TYR A 180 3.19 -9.83 -0.61
C TYR A 180 3.04 -11.15 0.15
N VAL A 181 2.68 -11.08 1.42
CA VAL A 181 2.40 -12.25 2.26
C VAL A 181 1.05 -12.08 2.92
N THR A 182 0.22 -13.12 2.84
CA THR A 182 -1.01 -13.24 3.62
C THR A 182 -0.90 -14.39 4.61
N ARG A 183 -1.66 -14.29 5.70
CA ARG A 183 -1.80 -15.35 6.69
C ARG A 183 -3.21 -15.37 7.25
N VAL A 184 -3.72 -16.58 7.44
CA VAL A 184 -5.05 -16.83 7.95
C VAL A 184 -4.92 -17.77 9.14
N GLU A 185 -5.42 -17.37 10.30
CA GLU A 185 -5.36 -18.16 11.52
C GLU A 185 -6.75 -18.22 12.16
N ASN A 186 -7.14 -19.37 12.69
CA ASN A 186 -8.38 -19.50 13.43
C ASN A 186 -8.14 -19.10 14.89
N ILE A 187 -8.79 -18.01 15.34
CA ILE A 187 -8.74 -17.56 16.73
C ILE A 187 -9.68 -18.42 17.57
N SER A 188 -10.86 -18.72 17.02
CA SER A 188 -11.89 -19.58 17.62
C SER A 188 -12.69 -20.28 16.52
N SER A 189 -13.70 -21.07 16.89
CA SER A 189 -14.63 -21.69 15.94
C SER A 189 -15.43 -20.69 15.11
N PHE A 190 -15.46 -19.40 15.48
CA PHE A 190 -16.28 -18.38 14.82
C PHE A 190 -15.47 -17.17 14.34
N GLN A 191 -14.20 -17.06 14.74
CA GLN A 191 -13.35 -15.92 14.44
C GLN A 191 -12.07 -16.37 13.73
N THR A 192 -11.77 -15.71 12.62
CA THR A 192 -10.59 -15.94 11.82
C THR A 192 -9.83 -14.63 11.68
N LEU A 193 -8.54 -14.68 12.01
CA LEU A 193 -7.58 -13.61 11.84
C LEU A 193 -7.07 -13.62 10.40
N TYR A 194 -7.15 -12.48 9.72
CA TYR A 194 -6.61 -12.28 8.38
C TYR A 194 -5.53 -11.21 8.42
N ILE A 195 -4.29 -11.60 8.15
CA ILE A 195 -3.13 -10.71 8.12
C ILE A 195 -2.60 -10.64 6.70
N ARG A 196 -2.20 -9.43 6.30
CA ARG A 196 -1.56 -9.13 5.02
C ARG A 196 -0.43 -8.17 5.28
N VAL A 197 0.70 -8.39 4.63
CA VAL A 197 1.83 -7.46 4.64
C VAL A 197 2.40 -7.37 3.24
N ASP A 198 2.92 -6.19 2.89
CA ASP A 198 3.56 -5.98 1.60
C ASP A 198 4.61 -4.87 1.66
N CYS A 199 5.54 -4.93 0.73
CA CYS A 199 6.61 -3.95 0.51
C CYS A 199 6.90 -3.90 -0.98
N THR A 200 7.47 -2.80 -1.47
CA THR A 200 7.92 -2.76 -2.86
C THR A 200 9.06 -3.77 -3.10
N PRO A 201 9.03 -4.56 -4.19
CA PRO A 201 10.04 -5.58 -4.50
C PRO A 201 11.47 -5.06 -4.63
N ASP A 202 11.65 -3.76 -4.91
CA ASP A 202 12.95 -3.10 -5.01
C ASP A 202 13.64 -2.88 -3.65
N LEU A 203 12.96 -3.16 -2.53
CA LEU A 203 13.55 -3.16 -1.20
C LEU A 203 14.26 -4.48 -0.88
N LEU A 204 15.40 -4.36 -0.19
CA LEU A 204 16.05 -5.48 0.47
C LEU A 204 15.16 -6.04 1.58
N GLY A 205 15.37 -7.32 1.92
CA GLY A 205 14.61 -8.00 2.97
C GLY A 205 14.59 -7.23 4.30
N ALA A 206 15.77 -6.85 4.79
CA ALA A 206 15.93 -6.10 6.05
C ALA A 206 15.18 -4.75 6.04
N ASP A 207 15.15 -4.07 4.89
CA ASP A 207 14.48 -2.78 4.74
C ASP A 207 12.96 -2.93 4.66
N CYS A 208 12.47 -3.98 4.00
CA CYS A 208 11.06 -4.36 4.08
C CYS A 208 10.66 -4.68 5.52
N GLY A 209 11.44 -5.50 6.22
CA GLY A 209 11.20 -5.84 7.63
C GLY A 209 11.20 -4.62 8.54
N ARG A 210 12.09 -3.65 8.31
CA ARG A 210 12.12 -2.38 9.05
C ARG A 210 10.83 -1.59 8.85
N CYS A 211 10.40 -1.44 7.59
CA CYS A 211 9.17 -0.73 7.22
C CYS A 211 7.94 -1.37 7.88
N LEU A 212 7.79 -2.69 7.76
CA LEU A 212 6.65 -3.42 8.30
C LEU A 212 6.59 -3.40 9.83
N ARG A 213 7.74 -3.47 10.53
CA ARG A 213 7.77 -3.33 12.00
C ARG A 213 7.36 -1.94 12.48
N ARG A 214 7.63 -0.88 11.69
CA ARG A 214 7.11 0.46 11.97
C ARG A 214 5.62 0.54 11.71
N ALA A 215 5.13 -0.03 10.62
CA ALA A 215 3.69 -0.13 10.35
C ALA A 215 2.94 -0.87 11.48
N ARG A 216 3.52 -1.94 12.01
CA ARG A 216 2.98 -2.69 13.17
C ARG A 216 2.76 -1.80 14.40
N ALA A 217 3.60 -0.78 14.63
CA ALA A 217 3.46 0.10 15.81
C ALA A 217 2.17 0.94 15.80
N TYR A 218 1.51 1.07 14.64
CA TYR A 218 0.22 1.76 14.50
C TYR A 218 -0.99 0.84 14.71
N ILE A 219 -0.77 -0.46 14.93
CA ILE A 219 -1.83 -1.40 15.30
C ILE A 219 -2.05 -1.21 16.81
N PRO A 220 -3.24 -0.79 17.25
CA PRO A 220 -3.52 -0.65 18.67
C PRO A 220 -3.30 -1.99 19.37
N ALA A 221 -2.51 -1.98 20.44
CA ALA A 221 -2.81 -2.80 21.60
C ALA A 221 -4.17 -2.30 22.13
N GLY A 222 -5.10 -3.21 22.38
CA GLY A 222 -6.53 -3.03 22.51
C GLY A 222 -7.00 -1.81 23.29
N ARG A 223 -8.05 -1.20 22.76
CA ARG A 223 -9.04 -0.36 23.46
C ARG A 223 -10.39 -0.49 22.78
#